data_AF-A0A3D8RHV0-F1
#
_entry.id   AF-A0A3D8RHV0-F1
#
_cell.length_a   1.000
_cell.length_b   1.000
_cell.length_c   1.000
_cell.angle_alpha   90.00
_cell.angle_beta   90.00
_cell.angle_gamma   90.00
#
_symmetry.space_group_name_H-M   'P 1'
#
loop_
_entity.id
_entity.type
_entity.pdbx_description
1 polymer ?
#
loop_
_entity_poly.entity_id
_entity_poly.type
_entity_poly.pdbx_seq_one_letter_code
_entity_poly.pdbx_strand_id
1 'polypeptide(L)'
;MPLYRVTCGDIGTNAEVVEKYLQNILYLGKTWNCVLLLDEADIFLEQRSLSDLERNSLVSVFLRILEYYEGILILTTNRVGTFDEAFRSRIQISLHYEKLSPEFQRRIWQNFFNMLRTDGENADLEELEDHLQELSGEDMNGREIRNALTTARQLALHKKEVLSWRHLDLAIKTAGNFNRYLKDVHGGEADDIARENRDR
;
A
#
# COMPACT_ATOMS: atom_id res chain seq x y z
N MET A 1 -7.48 -2.25 23.88
CA MET A 1 -6.72 -3.36 23.27
C MET A 1 -5.58 -2.75 22.46
N PRO A 2 -4.31 -3.04 22.79
CA PRO A 2 -3.16 -2.48 22.05
C PRO A 2 -3.05 -3.06 20.64
N LEU A 3 -2.34 -2.35 19.74
CA LEU A 3 -1.95 -2.83 18.41
C LEU A 3 -0.43 -3.07 18.41
N TYR A 4 -0.01 -4.31 18.15
CA TYR A 4 1.40 -4.65 17.95
C TYR A 4 1.65 -4.83 16.46
N ARG A 5 2.41 -3.92 15.86
CA ARG A 5 2.81 -3.97 14.44
C ARG A 5 4.17 -4.61 14.29
N VAL A 6 4.30 -5.51 13.31
CA VAL A 6 5.54 -6.15 12.90
C VAL A 6 5.63 -6.07 11.38
N THR A 7 6.77 -5.61 10.86
CA THR A 7 7.02 -5.54 9.41
C THR A 7 7.72 -6.81 8.97
N CYS A 8 7.10 -7.56 8.06
CA CYS A 8 7.57 -8.87 7.62
C CYS A 8 8.90 -8.82 6.85
N GLY A 9 9.17 -7.71 6.16
CA GLY A 9 10.44 -7.49 5.45
C GLY A 9 11.68 -7.52 6.35
N ASP A 10 11.54 -7.20 7.64
CA ASP A 10 12.65 -7.10 8.59
C ASP A 10 13.02 -8.45 9.24
N ILE A 11 12.20 -9.50 9.04
CA ILE A 11 12.35 -10.79 9.73
C ILE A 11 13.40 -11.69 9.05
N GLY A 12 13.71 -11.42 7.78
CA GLY A 12 14.64 -12.21 6.97
C GLY A 12 13.98 -13.43 6.30
N THR A 13 14.79 -14.26 5.63
CA THR A 13 14.32 -15.38 4.78
C THR A 13 14.63 -16.77 5.35
N ASN A 14 15.36 -16.86 6.46
CA ASN A 14 15.66 -18.16 7.06
C ASN A 14 14.47 -18.68 7.88
N ALA A 15 13.93 -19.83 7.50
CA ALA A 15 12.70 -20.37 8.09
C ALA A 15 12.77 -20.65 9.59
N GLU A 16 13.91 -21.15 10.10
CA GLU A 16 14.05 -21.43 11.54
C GLU A 16 14.07 -20.15 12.39
N VAL A 17 14.73 -19.10 11.87
CA VAL A 17 14.81 -17.80 12.54
C VAL A 17 13.44 -17.13 12.54
N VAL A 18 12.77 -17.14 11.38
CA VAL A 18 11.41 -16.59 11.21
C VAL A 18 10.42 -17.31 12.12
N GLU A 19 10.47 -18.64 12.21
CA GLU A 19 9.58 -19.42 13.08
C GLU A 19 9.73 -18.99 14.55
N LYS A 20 10.97 -18.96 15.07
CA LYS A 20 11.23 -18.57 16.46
C LYS A 20 10.79 -17.14 16.73
N TYR A 21 11.04 -16.24 15.79
CA TYR A 21 10.66 -14.83 15.90
C TYR A 21 9.14 -14.66 15.95
N LEU A 22 8.41 -15.28 15.01
CA LEU A 22 6.96 -15.21 14.98
C LEU A 22 6.34 -15.89 16.21
N GLN A 23 6.85 -17.04 16.66
CA GLN A 23 6.38 -17.68 17.90
C GLN A 23 6.47 -16.74 19.11
N ASN A 24 7.58 -16.01 19.25
CA ASN A 24 7.74 -15.04 20.33
C ASN A 24 6.74 -13.88 20.22
N ILE A 25 6.54 -13.33 19.01
CA ILE A 25 5.57 -12.26 18.79
C ILE A 25 4.14 -12.70 19.11
N LEU A 26 3.76 -13.89 18.66
CA LEU A 26 2.41 -14.44 18.91
C LEU A 26 2.20 -14.69 20.39
N TYR A 27 3.22 -15.19 21.09
CA TYR A 27 3.19 -15.35 22.55
C TYR A 27 2.99 -14.01 23.25
N LEU A 28 3.74 -12.97 22.86
CA LEU A 28 3.57 -11.62 23.39
C LEU A 28 2.17 -11.07 23.09
N GLY A 29 1.70 -11.26 21.85
CA GLY A 29 0.39 -10.78 21.41
C GLY A 29 -0.77 -11.38 22.20
N LYS A 30 -0.68 -12.68 22.46
CA LYS A 30 -1.61 -13.39 23.35
C LYS A 30 -1.48 -12.93 24.79
N THR A 31 -0.27 -12.84 25.33
CA THR A 31 -0.02 -12.47 26.73
C THR A 31 -0.52 -11.07 27.06
N TRP A 32 -0.37 -10.13 26.12
CA TRP A 32 -0.83 -8.74 26.28
C TRP A 32 -2.24 -8.49 25.78
N ASN A 33 -2.92 -9.53 25.28
CA ASN A 33 -4.25 -9.47 24.70
C ASN A 33 -4.37 -8.31 23.68
N CYS A 34 -3.46 -8.31 22.69
CA CYS A 34 -3.35 -7.27 21.68
C CYS A 34 -3.78 -7.75 20.29
N VAL A 35 -4.11 -6.80 19.41
CA VAL A 35 -4.23 -7.06 17.97
C VAL A 35 -2.82 -7.14 17.41
N LEU A 36 -2.50 -8.23 16.72
CA LEU A 36 -1.24 -8.37 16.00
C LEU A 36 -1.45 -7.94 14.55
N LEU A 37 -0.61 -7.04 14.05
CA LEU A 37 -0.57 -6.61 12.65
C LEU A 37 0.76 -7.05 12.03
N LEU A 38 0.70 -7.99 11.08
CA LEU A 38 1.83 -8.36 10.26
C LEU A 38 1.73 -7.60 8.94
N ASP A 39 2.60 -6.63 8.77
CA ASP A 39 2.60 -5.71 7.64
C ASP A 39 3.52 -6.25 6.53
N GLU A 40 3.09 -6.11 5.28
CA GLU A 40 3.83 -6.57 4.09
C GLU A 40 4.16 -8.07 4.13
N ALA A 41 3.18 -8.90 4.52
CA ALA A 41 3.31 -10.36 4.64
C ALA A 41 3.41 -11.09 3.28
N ASP A 42 3.76 -10.38 2.21
CA ASP A 42 3.83 -10.86 0.83
C ASP A 42 4.68 -12.12 0.71
N ILE A 43 5.87 -12.13 1.33
CA ILE A 43 6.83 -13.25 1.27
C ILE A 43 6.24 -14.53 1.88
N PHE A 44 5.42 -14.40 2.91
CA PHE A 44 4.83 -15.53 3.63
C PHE A 44 3.55 -16.06 3.00
N LEU A 45 2.87 -15.23 2.22
CA LEU A 45 1.57 -15.52 1.61
C LEU A 45 1.67 -15.99 0.15
N GLU A 46 2.86 -15.88 -0.44
CA GLU A 46 3.09 -16.19 -1.85
C GLU A 46 3.02 -17.70 -2.13
N GLN A 47 2.65 -18.06 -3.36
CA GLN A 47 2.53 -19.44 -3.82
C GLN A 47 3.85 -20.19 -3.67
N ARG A 48 3.70 -21.45 -3.24
CA ARG A 48 4.79 -22.42 -3.21
C ARG A 48 5.29 -22.71 -4.62
N SER A 49 6.61 -22.84 -4.76
CA SER A 49 7.26 -23.20 -6.02
C SER A 49 8.03 -24.51 -5.87
N LEU A 50 8.05 -25.36 -6.90
CA LEU A 50 8.84 -26.60 -6.89
C LEU A 50 10.35 -26.35 -6.76
N SER A 51 10.82 -25.17 -7.17
CA SER A 51 12.24 -24.82 -7.17
C SER A 51 12.73 -24.12 -5.89
N ASP A 52 11.82 -23.67 -5.02
CA ASP A 52 12.17 -22.81 -3.88
C ASP A 52 11.79 -23.45 -2.54
N LEU A 53 12.70 -24.29 -2.03
CA LEU A 53 12.51 -25.02 -0.78
C LEU A 53 12.55 -24.10 0.45
N GLU A 54 13.34 -23.03 0.42
CA GLU A 54 13.43 -22.08 1.55
C GLU A 54 12.12 -21.33 1.72
N ARG A 55 11.57 -20.78 0.63
CA ARG A 55 10.27 -20.12 0.63
C ARG A 55 9.13 -21.07 0.99
N ASN A 56 9.10 -22.28 0.44
CA ASN A 56 8.06 -23.25 0.79
C ASN A 56 8.07 -23.57 2.29
N SER A 57 9.26 -23.57 2.89
CA SER A 57 9.43 -23.75 4.33
C SER A 57 8.85 -22.56 5.11
N LEU A 58 9.09 -21.31 4.67
CA LEU A 58 8.46 -20.11 5.24
C LEU A 58 6.93 -20.14 5.17
N VAL A 59 6.38 -20.44 4.00
CA VAL A 59 4.92 -20.55 3.78
C VAL A 59 4.32 -21.62 4.70
N SER A 60 5.01 -22.75 4.86
CA SER A 60 4.56 -23.84 5.74
C SER A 60 4.59 -23.47 7.22
N VAL A 61 5.64 -22.78 7.68
CA VAL A 61 5.72 -22.22 9.04
C VAL A 61 4.57 -21.23 9.27
N PHE A 62 4.30 -20.36 8.30
CA PHE A 62 3.27 -19.33 8.42
C PHE A 62 1.85 -19.92 8.48
N LEU A 63 1.54 -20.94 7.67
CA LEU A 63 0.25 -21.64 7.75
C LEU A 63 -0.01 -22.26 9.12
N ARG A 64 1.02 -22.88 9.71
CA ARG A 64 0.93 -23.46 11.05
C ARG A 64 0.65 -22.39 12.11
N ILE A 65 1.28 -21.23 11.98
CA ILE A 65 1.05 -20.08 12.85
C ILE A 65 -0.40 -19.60 12.78
N LEU A 66 -0.95 -19.44 11.57
CA LEU A 66 -2.33 -18.98 11.38
C LEU A 66 -3.36 -19.98 11.94
N GLU A 67 -3.03 -21.27 11.92
CA GLU A 67 -3.91 -22.32 12.43
C GLU A 67 -3.99 -22.35 13.96
N TYR A 68 -2.87 -22.08 14.66
CA TYR A 68 -2.79 -22.20 16.11
C TYR A 68 -2.84 -20.85 16.86
N TYR A 69 -2.83 -19.72 16.18
CA TYR A 69 -2.84 -18.43 16.87
C TYR A 69 -4.21 -18.12 17.48
N GLU A 70 -4.23 -18.05 18.80
CA GLU A 70 -5.41 -17.67 19.59
C GLU A 70 -5.37 -16.16 19.88
N GLY A 71 -5.79 -15.35 18.90
CA GLY A 71 -5.86 -13.89 19.02
C GLY A 71 -6.39 -13.22 17.76
N ILE A 72 -6.40 -11.88 17.74
CA ILE A 72 -6.75 -11.12 16.53
C ILE A 72 -5.48 -10.85 15.75
N LEU A 73 -5.45 -11.32 14.51
CA LEU A 73 -4.35 -11.14 13.57
C LEU A 73 -4.86 -10.38 12.34
N ILE A 74 -4.16 -9.31 11.97
CA ILE A 74 -4.37 -8.54 10.74
C ILE A 74 -3.13 -8.75 9.88
N LEU A 75 -3.34 -9.06 8.61
CA LEU A 75 -2.30 -9.21 7.62
C LEU A 75 -2.49 -8.17 6.53
N THR A 76 -1.41 -7.54 6.07
CA THR A 76 -1.43 -6.72 4.86
C THR A 76 -0.53 -7.35 3.80
N THR A 77 -0.92 -7.24 2.54
CA THR A 77 -0.19 -7.78 1.39
C THR A 77 -0.50 -6.94 0.16
N ASN A 78 0.53 -6.68 -0.65
CA ASN A 78 0.40 -6.04 -1.95
C ASN A 78 0.28 -7.08 -3.08
N ARG A 79 0.55 -8.38 -2.81
CA ARG A 79 0.64 -9.46 -3.80
C ARG A 79 -0.52 -10.48 -3.71
N VAL A 80 -1.75 -10.01 -3.85
CA VAL A 80 -2.94 -10.88 -3.76
C VAL A 80 -3.02 -11.90 -4.91
N GLY A 81 -2.44 -11.60 -6.09
CA GLY A 81 -2.50 -12.47 -7.27
C GLY A 81 -1.67 -13.76 -7.20
N THR A 82 -0.70 -13.83 -6.28
CA THR A 82 0.21 -14.96 -6.11
C THR A 82 -0.05 -15.68 -4.79
N PHE A 83 -1.27 -15.63 -4.28
CA PHE A 83 -1.63 -16.15 -2.97
C PHE A 83 -1.71 -17.68 -2.95
N ASP A 84 -1.10 -18.33 -1.95
CA ASP A 84 -1.26 -19.77 -1.75
C ASP A 84 -2.68 -20.09 -1.28
N GLU A 85 -3.37 -20.99 -1.98
CA GLU A 85 -4.77 -21.31 -1.69
C GLU A 85 -4.99 -21.88 -0.28
N ALA A 86 -3.96 -22.48 0.34
CA ALA A 86 -4.05 -23.06 1.68
C ALA A 86 -4.33 -22.00 2.78
N PHE A 87 -4.10 -20.72 2.49
CA PHE A 87 -4.41 -19.63 3.40
C PHE A 87 -5.90 -19.27 3.43
N ARG A 88 -6.66 -19.56 2.36
CA ARG A 88 -8.08 -19.17 2.27
C ARG A 88 -8.93 -19.77 3.37
N SER A 89 -8.63 -21.00 3.80
CA SER A 89 -9.36 -21.68 4.87
C SER A 89 -9.01 -21.18 6.28
N ARG A 90 -7.94 -20.41 6.43
CA ARG A 90 -7.42 -19.90 7.72
C ARG A 90 -7.65 -18.41 7.92
N ILE A 91 -8.25 -17.72 6.94
CA ILE A 91 -8.56 -16.29 6.99
C ILE A 91 -10.07 -16.11 7.05
N GLN A 92 -10.56 -15.54 8.14
CA GLN A 92 -12.00 -15.34 8.35
C GLN A 92 -12.56 -14.20 7.50
N ILE A 93 -11.78 -13.12 7.29
CA ILE A 93 -12.20 -11.93 6.55
C ILE A 93 -11.06 -11.52 5.61
N SER A 94 -11.39 -11.33 4.33
CA SER A 94 -10.48 -10.77 3.33
C SER A 94 -11.06 -9.46 2.82
N LEU A 95 -10.28 -8.37 2.91
CA LEU A 95 -10.64 -7.06 2.41
C LEU A 95 -9.80 -6.75 1.17
N HIS A 96 -10.45 -6.63 0.02
CA HIS A 96 -9.81 -6.18 -1.20
C HIS A 96 -10.00 -4.67 -1.36
N TYR A 97 -8.91 -3.93 -1.49
CA TYR A 97 -8.93 -2.51 -1.78
C TYR A 97 -8.77 -2.29 -3.28
N GLU A 98 -9.86 -1.90 -3.93
CA GLU A 98 -9.86 -1.56 -5.35
C GLU A 98 -9.17 -0.21 -5.59
N LYS A 99 -8.87 0.07 -6.86
CA LYS A 99 -8.44 1.41 -7.27
C LYS A 99 -9.51 2.44 -6.90
N LEU A 100 -9.08 3.65 -6.57
CA LEU A 100 -9.99 4.72 -6.21
C LEU A 100 -10.88 5.08 -7.40
N SER A 101 -12.20 5.09 -7.18
CA SER A 101 -13.12 5.68 -8.14
C SER A 101 -12.99 7.21 -8.14
N PRO A 102 -13.38 7.91 -9.22
CA PRO A 102 -13.43 9.37 -9.26
C PRO A 102 -14.18 9.99 -8.07
N GLU A 103 -15.28 9.34 -7.65
CA GLU A 103 -16.06 9.78 -6.48
C GLU A 103 -15.24 9.69 -5.18
N PHE A 104 -14.53 8.58 -4.96
CA PHE A 104 -13.67 8.43 -3.79
C PHE A 104 -12.47 9.38 -3.81
N GLN A 105 -11.85 9.60 -4.99
CA GLN A 105 -10.78 10.59 -5.14
C GLN A 105 -11.27 12.00 -4.81
N ARG A 106 -12.45 12.40 -5.31
CA ARG A 106 -13.06 13.70 -4.97
C ARG A 106 -13.21 13.86 -3.47
N ARG A 107 -13.72 12.83 -2.77
CA ARG A 107 -13.85 12.84 -1.30
C ARG A 107 -12.50 12.97 -0.59
N ILE A 108 -11.47 12.31 -1.10
CA ILE A 108 -10.10 12.42 -0.56
C ILE A 108 -9.55 13.84 -0.73
N TRP A 109 -9.70 14.43 -1.91
CA TRP A 109 -9.30 15.83 -2.16
C TRP A 109 -10.03 16.81 -1.24
N GLN A 110 -11.35 16.68 -1.13
CA GLN A 110 -12.15 17.48 -0.20
C GLN A 110 -11.69 17.35 1.25
N ASN A 111 -11.37 16.14 1.70
CA ASN A 111 -10.84 15.93 3.06
C ASN A 111 -9.51 16.65 3.26
N PHE A 112 -8.62 16.63 2.27
CA PHE A 112 -7.36 17.37 2.35
C PHE A 112 -7.56 18.88 2.33
N PHE A 113 -8.47 19.41 1.50
CA PHE A 113 -8.77 20.84 1.47
C PHE A 113 -9.39 21.32 2.79
N ASN A 114 -10.27 20.51 3.39
CA ASN A 114 -10.81 20.78 4.73
C ASN A 114 -9.71 20.78 5.80
N MET A 115 -8.71 19.91 5.69
CA MET A 115 -7.55 19.90 6.59
C MET A 115 -6.74 21.20 6.44
N LEU A 116 -6.46 21.65 5.21
CA LEU A 116 -5.78 22.94 4.99
C LEU A 116 -6.56 24.13 5.55
N ARG A 117 -7.88 24.11 5.42
CA ARG A 117 -8.77 25.12 6.03
C ARG A 117 -8.65 25.14 7.56
N THR A 118 -8.62 23.97 8.17
CA THR A 118 -8.53 23.80 9.63
C THR A 118 -7.16 24.22 10.15
N ASP A 119 -6.10 23.92 9.40
CA ASP A 119 -4.72 24.25 9.74
C ASP A 119 -4.39 25.75 9.52
N GLY A 120 -5.31 26.53 8.93
CA GLY A 120 -5.11 27.95 8.66
C GLY A 120 -4.03 28.22 7.61
N GLU A 121 -3.81 27.28 6.69
CA GLU A 121 -2.79 27.39 5.66
C GLU A 121 -3.13 28.51 4.66
N ASN A 122 -2.11 29.19 4.16
CA ASN A 122 -2.26 30.24 3.16
C ASN A 122 -2.54 29.61 1.77
N ALA A 123 -3.79 29.23 1.53
CA ALA A 123 -4.26 28.56 0.33
C ALA A 123 -5.54 29.19 -0.22
N ASP A 124 -5.61 29.29 -1.54
CA ASP A 124 -6.80 29.67 -2.30
C ASP A 124 -7.69 28.42 -2.47
N LEU A 125 -8.44 28.12 -1.41
CA LEU A 125 -9.28 26.91 -1.37
C LEU A 125 -10.48 26.99 -2.32
N GLU A 126 -10.97 28.19 -2.62
CA GLU A 126 -12.07 28.38 -3.57
C GLU A 126 -11.61 27.98 -4.98
N GLU A 127 -10.45 28.48 -5.43
CA GLU A 127 -9.87 28.08 -6.72
C GLU A 127 -9.59 26.57 -6.79
N LEU A 128 -9.05 25.98 -5.72
CA LEU A 128 -8.76 24.54 -5.67
C LEU A 128 -10.03 23.68 -5.70
N GLU A 129 -11.12 24.14 -5.08
CA GLU A 129 -12.40 23.44 -5.08
C GLU A 129 -13.07 23.46 -6.47
N ASP A 130 -12.91 24.54 -7.24
CA ASP A 130 -13.42 24.64 -8.61
C ASP A 130 -12.80 23.59 -9.55
N HIS A 131 -11.54 23.21 -9.32
CA HIS A 131 -10.84 22.19 -10.10
C HIS A 131 -11.02 20.74 -9.57
N LEU A 132 -11.93 20.49 -8.61
CA LEU A 132 -12.17 19.15 -8.07
C LEU A 132 -12.54 18.10 -9.13
N GLN A 133 -13.23 18.52 -10.19
CA GLN A 133 -13.62 17.60 -11.27
C GLN A 133 -12.38 17.11 -12.04
N GLU A 134 -11.44 18.01 -12.36
CA GLU A 134 -10.17 17.69 -13.01
C GLU A 134 -9.33 16.77 -12.12
N LEU A 135 -9.24 17.09 -10.83
CA LEU A 135 -8.51 16.30 -9.84
C LEU A 135 -9.03 14.87 -9.65
N SER A 136 -10.34 14.67 -9.84
CA SER A 136 -10.98 13.35 -9.77
C SER A 136 -10.89 12.52 -11.05
N GLY A 137 -10.37 13.11 -12.13
CA GLY A 137 -10.17 12.43 -13.41
C GLY A 137 -8.79 11.76 -13.56
N GLU A 138 -7.86 12.06 -12.66
CA GLU A 138 -6.49 11.56 -12.70
C GLU A 138 -6.39 10.12 -12.15
N ASP A 139 -5.62 9.23 -12.79
CA ASP A 139 -5.36 7.85 -12.30
C ASP A 139 -4.33 7.88 -11.15
N MET A 140 -4.76 8.39 -9.98
CA MET A 140 -3.93 8.55 -8.79
C MET A 140 -4.49 7.76 -7.59
N ASN A 141 -3.59 7.15 -6.83
CA ASN A 141 -3.94 6.57 -5.53
C ASN A 141 -3.85 7.61 -4.40
N GLY A 142 -4.33 7.26 -3.21
CA GLY A 142 -4.36 8.18 -2.06
C GLY A 142 -2.98 8.69 -1.62
N ARG A 143 -1.91 7.91 -1.82
CA ARG A 143 -0.53 8.33 -1.52
C ARG A 143 -0.05 9.36 -2.53
N GLU A 144 -0.34 9.15 -3.81
CA GLU A 144 0.00 10.10 -4.87
C GLU A 144 -0.72 11.44 -4.69
N ILE A 145 -2.02 11.40 -4.35
CA ILE A 145 -2.81 12.61 -4.04
C ILE A 145 -2.16 13.41 -2.90
N ARG A 146 -1.83 12.74 -1.79
CA ARG A 146 -1.14 13.36 -0.64
C ARG A 146 0.21 13.96 -1.04
N ASN A 147 1.00 13.23 -1.83
CA ASN A 147 2.33 13.67 -2.25
C ASN A 147 2.25 14.88 -3.18
N ALA A 148 1.30 14.89 -4.13
CA ALA A 148 1.07 16.02 -5.02
C ALA A 148 0.71 17.28 -4.23
N LEU A 149 -0.23 17.16 -3.28
CA LEU A 149 -0.60 18.29 -2.42
C LEU A 149 0.57 18.78 -1.57
N THR A 150 1.33 17.86 -0.98
CA THR A 150 2.51 18.20 -0.17
C THR A 150 3.55 18.94 -1.01
N THR A 151 3.81 18.47 -2.23
CA THR A 151 4.76 19.09 -3.16
C THR A 151 4.28 20.48 -3.58
N ALA A 152 3.00 20.64 -3.89
CA ALA A 152 2.39 21.92 -4.23
C ALA A 152 2.52 22.94 -3.08
N ARG A 153 2.26 22.51 -1.84
CA ARG A 153 2.47 23.32 -0.63
C ARG A 153 3.91 23.77 -0.48
N GLN A 154 4.86 22.85 -0.58
CA GLN A 154 6.28 23.18 -0.47
C GLN A 154 6.71 24.18 -1.55
N LEU A 155 6.19 24.04 -2.77
CA LEU A 155 6.48 24.96 -3.85
C LEU A 155 5.92 26.38 -3.59
N ALA A 156 4.67 26.48 -3.12
CA ALA A 156 4.06 27.77 -2.78
C ALA A 156 4.81 28.46 -1.64
N LEU A 157 5.15 27.71 -0.59
CA LEU A 157 5.95 28.19 0.54
C LEU A 157 7.33 28.69 0.10
N HIS A 158 8.03 27.92 -0.75
CA HIS A 158 9.33 28.31 -1.28
C HIS A 158 9.28 29.61 -2.09
N LYS A 159 8.21 29.78 -2.89
CA LYS A 159 7.98 31.00 -3.67
C LYS A 159 7.38 32.16 -2.88
N LYS A 160 6.98 31.94 -1.62
CA LYS A 160 6.24 32.89 -0.78
C LYS A 160 4.92 33.35 -1.42
N GLU A 161 4.26 32.44 -2.13
CA GLU A 161 2.97 32.65 -2.78
C GLU A 161 1.86 31.94 -1.99
N VAL A 162 0.61 32.33 -2.23
CA VAL A 162 -0.57 31.58 -1.77
C VAL A 162 -0.60 30.25 -2.53
N LEU A 163 -0.90 29.14 -1.85
CA LEU A 163 -1.12 27.86 -2.54
C LEU A 163 -2.33 28.00 -3.47
N SER A 164 -2.14 27.73 -4.74
CA SER A 164 -3.11 27.94 -5.81
C SER A 164 -3.13 26.75 -6.76
N TRP A 165 -4.12 26.70 -7.66
CA TRP A 165 -4.24 25.65 -8.67
C TRP A 165 -2.94 25.46 -9.45
N ARG A 166 -2.27 26.55 -9.84
CA ARG A 166 -0.99 26.54 -10.57
C ARG A 166 0.08 25.67 -9.89
N HIS A 167 0.12 25.66 -8.56
CA HIS A 167 1.09 24.87 -7.79
C HIS A 167 0.72 23.38 -7.79
N LEU A 168 -0.58 23.09 -7.63
CA LEU A 168 -1.10 21.73 -7.57
C LEU A 168 -1.02 21.05 -8.94
N ASP A 169 -1.47 21.73 -10.00
CA ASP A 169 -1.40 21.27 -11.38
C ASP A 169 0.05 20.94 -11.79
N LEU A 170 1.01 21.80 -11.43
CA LEU A 170 2.42 21.55 -11.71
C LEU A 170 2.94 20.30 -10.96
N ALA A 171 2.55 20.12 -9.70
CA ALA A 171 2.94 18.95 -8.92
C ALA A 171 2.36 17.65 -9.51
N ILE A 172 1.09 17.67 -9.90
CA ILE A 172 0.39 16.53 -10.53
C ILE A 172 1.04 16.21 -11.88
N LYS A 173 1.23 17.19 -12.77
CA LYS A 173 1.88 17.00 -14.07
C LYS A 173 3.29 16.45 -13.95
N THR A 174 4.07 16.95 -12.98
CA THR A 174 5.44 16.47 -12.76
C THR A 174 5.44 15.01 -12.30
N ALA A 175 4.56 14.63 -11.37
CA ALA A 175 4.39 13.24 -10.95
C ALA A 175 3.90 12.34 -12.10
N GLY A 176 2.92 12.81 -12.88
CA GLY A 176 2.36 12.09 -14.02
C GLY A 176 3.37 11.87 -15.15
N ASN A 177 4.26 12.84 -15.40
CA ASN A 177 5.36 12.68 -16.37
C ASN A 177 6.31 11.55 -15.97
N PHE A 178 6.66 11.46 -14.70
CA PHE A 178 7.52 10.40 -14.19
C PHE A 178 6.83 9.02 -14.26
N ASN A 179 5.54 8.95 -13.89
CA ASN A 179 4.76 7.71 -14.01
C ASN A 179 4.63 7.24 -15.47
N ARG A 180 4.45 8.16 -16.43
CA ARG A 180 4.47 7.83 -17.86
C ARG A 180 5.82 7.30 -18.31
N TYR A 181 6.91 7.96 -17.92
CA TYR A 181 8.26 7.48 -18.19
C TYR A 181 8.50 6.06 -17.64
N LEU A 182 8.07 5.77 -16.40
CA LEU A 182 8.16 4.42 -15.84
C LEU A 182 7.34 3.40 -16.63
N LYS A 183 6.13 3.76 -17.06
CA LYS A 183 5.29 2.90 -17.93
C LYS A 183 5.96 2.66 -19.28
N ASP A 184 6.63 3.65 -19.86
CA ASP A 184 7.31 3.49 -21.15
C ASP A 184 8.57 2.60 -21.03
N VAL A 185 9.31 2.72 -19.92
CA VAL A 185 10.53 1.93 -19.66
C VAL A 185 10.19 0.48 -19.25
N HIS A 186 9.24 0.29 -18.34
CA HIS A 186 8.87 -1.05 -17.86
C HIS A 186 7.78 -1.73 -18.71
N GLY A 187 6.98 -0.97 -19.45
CA GLY A 187 5.98 -1.51 -20.38
C GLY A 187 6.61 -2.24 -21.56
N GLY A 188 7.84 -1.86 -21.97
CA GLY A 188 8.62 -2.61 -22.94
C GLY A 188 8.98 -4.02 -22.44
N GLU A 189 9.44 -4.15 -21.20
CA GLU A 189 9.80 -5.44 -20.61
C GLU A 189 8.56 -6.29 -20.25
N ALA A 190 7.49 -5.67 -19.76
CA ALA A 190 6.27 -6.37 -19.36
C ALA A 190 5.46 -6.90 -20.55
N ASP A 191 5.38 -6.16 -21.66
CA ASP A 191 4.73 -6.64 -22.88
C ASP A 191 5.53 -7.76 -23.57
N ASP A 192 6.87 -7.71 -23.50
CA ASP A 192 7.72 -8.79 -24.03
C ASP A 192 7.58 -10.08 -23.20
N ILE A 193 7.51 -10.00 -21.86
CA ILE A 193 7.23 -11.15 -20.99
C ILE A 193 5.78 -11.67 -21.16
N ALA A 194 4.80 -10.79 -21.41
CA ALA A 194 3.42 -11.19 -21.67
C ALA A 194 3.25 -11.86 -23.05
N ARG A 195 4.07 -11.50 -24.05
CA ARG A 195 4.12 -12.17 -25.35
C ARG A 195 4.78 -13.55 -25.26
N GLU A 196 5.90 -13.68 -24.54
CA GLU A 196 6.56 -14.99 -24.37
C GLU A 196 5.71 -16.04 -23.63
N ASN A 197 4.79 -15.61 -22.76
CA ASN A 197 3.88 -16.50 -22.05
C ASN A 197 2.59 -16.86 -22.81
N ARG A 198 2.29 -16.21 -23.95
CA ARG A 198 1.15 -16.57 -24.81
C ARG A 198 1.49 -17.62 -25.87
N ASP A 199 2.78 -17.81 -26.15
CA ASP A 199 3.29 -18.75 -27.17
C ASP A 199 3.85 -20.05 -26.57
N ARG A 200 3.51 -20.38 -25.31
CA ARG A 200 3.81 -21.66 -24.64
C ARG A 200 2.55 -22.29 -24.06
#